data_AF-A0AAU9JQ87-F1
#
_entry.id   AF-A0AAU9JQ87-F1
#
_cell.length_a   1.000
_cell.length_b   1.000
_cell.length_c   1.000
_cell.angle_alpha   90.00
_cell.angle_beta   90.00
_cell.angle_gamma   90.00
#
_symmetry.space_group_name_H-M   'P 1'
#
loop_
_entity.id
_entity.type
_entity.pdbx_description
1 polymer ?
#
loop_
_entity_poly.entity_id
_entity_poly.type
_entity_poly.pdbx_seq_one_letter_code
_entity_poly.pdbx_strand_id
1 'polypeptide(L)'
;MGCCGSQVPLDIVSDDERIIFQKQLEMGLHKYKATSLISTFSSKEIQNHITIRGFIEALASLKINSAFLSYPSNPINCFYRSIGNSELIEAKKLKIACALLGQGTDDEKLAQLYKIYVADEKMKVTPAPLPMMENAKFEKMIRDLFAVAIKLIWVAQGNDEESMSINRLRAYETKLVGGIVSSIILTKTAILNIENGIALEDIKVKSGKLPGGIKSLVHPYHIRQFILKQYRAIDLKSAAQIFQSKIKSVFDKTDEEEIKPVVADTTILFGAEMLTASVEELDKPFSCHRGHTLKWYNDAPFYYQEAYKTWLISCDACKKGFSSGCWQCRDCEYDICEECGLSKKMIPPKLKCGENKELMWRCDVNQFYAANYNAFSYTCNQCHEIGEDAHWHCRSCLFDVCRKCGEKSGYKFPKSAFTCKKNHPLTLESNIVDLYMSKFGGKPLCDECRAAIKSSSQHCQECFYDLCEACSIFYNQPIGPHPAFVCTEDHVLHYFDSPSYYESVGLPKSFRCNGCSQVKEEECFHCNKCNFDLCNDCADSLATYFSSPSFNRTCKEGHLLEWNNKVCKNYQGGLYVCKKCNEQFSGVGSLSCAQCSYDICIKDINKD
;
A
#
# COMPACT_ATOMS: atom_id res chain seq x y z
N MET A 1 -67.67 -35.23 27.01
CA MET A 1 -66.79 -35.80 28.05
C MET A 1 -65.47 -36.10 27.34
N GLY A 2 -64.47 -35.22 27.31
CA GLY A 2 -63.58 -34.77 28.41
C GLY A 2 -62.48 -35.84 28.64
N CYS A 3 -61.17 -35.59 28.71
CA CYS A 3 -60.32 -34.40 28.64
C CYS A 3 -58.89 -34.81 28.20
N CYS A 4 -58.26 -33.91 27.45
CA CYS A 4 -56.86 -33.44 27.42
C CYS A 4 -55.68 -34.27 27.99
N GLY A 5 -54.65 -34.42 27.15
CA GLY A 5 -53.26 -34.68 27.52
C GLY A 5 -52.33 -34.37 26.34
N SER A 6 -52.15 -33.09 26.02
CA SER A 6 -51.30 -32.59 24.94
C SER A 6 -49.81 -32.69 25.27
N GLN A 7 -49.06 -33.52 24.54
CA GLN A 7 -47.62 -33.35 24.33
C GLN A 7 -47.41 -32.71 22.96
N VAL A 8 -46.85 -31.50 22.95
CA VAL A 8 -46.39 -30.80 21.76
C VAL A 8 -45.10 -31.48 21.28
N PRO A 9 -44.96 -31.87 20.00
CA PRO A 9 -43.67 -32.31 19.48
C PRO A 9 -42.71 -31.11 19.44
N LEU A 10 -41.50 -31.29 19.97
CA LEU A 10 -40.38 -30.39 19.74
C LEU A 10 -40.14 -30.29 18.22
N ASP A 11 -40.23 -29.07 17.69
CA ASP A 11 -39.92 -28.77 16.29
C ASP A 11 -38.51 -29.24 15.94
N ILE A 12 -38.43 -30.14 14.96
CA ILE A 12 -37.17 -30.53 14.32
C ILE A 12 -36.80 -29.36 13.40
N VAL A 13 -35.83 -28.56 13.82
CA VAL A 13 -35.21 -27.52 12.98
C VAL A 13 -34.60 -28.22 11.76
N SER A 14 -34.99 -27.77 10.57
CA SER A 14 -34.51 -28.34 9.31
C SER A 14 -33.00 -28.10 9.13
N ASP A 15 -32.32 -28.98 8.36
CA ASP A 15 -30.89 -28.82 8.09
C ASP A 15 -30.57 -27.48 7.40
N ASP A 16 -31.52 -26.94 6.62
CA ASP A 16 -31.39 -25.64 5.98
C ASP A 16 -31.39 -24.48 6.99
N GLU A 17 -32.23 -24.55 8.02
CA GLU A 17 -32.24 -23.56 9.12
C GLU A 17 -30.98 -23.66 9.97
N ARG A 18 -30.39 -24.85 10.12
CA ARG A 18 -29.08 -25.02 10.77
C ARG A 18 -27.95 -24.41 9.96
N ILE A 19 -27.94 -24.59 8.65
CA ILE A 19 -26.92 -24.00 7.75
C ILE A 19 -27.05 -22.48 7.71
N ILE A 20 -28.28 -21.94 7.68
CA ILE A 20 -28.54 -20.50 7.72
C ILE A 20 -28.07 -19.91 9.06
N PHE A 21 -28.38 -20.57 10.17
CA PHE A 21 -27.95 -20.12 11.50
C PHE A 21 -26.42 -20.21 11.68
N GLN A 22 -25.78 -21.24 11.13
CA GLN A 22 -24.32 -21.40 11.15
C GLN A 22 -23.62 -20.32 10.33
N LYS A 23 -24.14 -19.98 9.14
CA LYS A 23 -23.65 -18.83 8.34
C LYS A 23 -23.86 -17.50 9.06
N GLN A 24 -24.97 -17.31 9.77
CA GLN A 24 -25.24 -16.10 10.54
C GLN A 24 -24.31 -15.94 11.77
N LEU A 25 -23.92 -17.06 12.41
CA LEU A 25 -22.91 -17.10 13.47
C LEU A 25 -21.52 -16.74 12.97
N GLU A 26 -21.12 -17.28 11.82
CA GLU A 26 -19.83 -16.97 11.16
C GLU A 26 -19.75 -15.50 10.71
N MET A 27 -20.91 -14.86 10.45
CA MET A 27 -21.02 -13.45 10.06
C MET A 27 -21.18 -12.47 11.24
N GLY A 28 -21.24 -12.94 12.50
CA GLY A 28 -21.36 -12.07 13.68
C GLY A 28 -22.67 -11.30 13.81
N LEU A 29 -23.75 -11.73 13.15
CA LEU A 29 -25.04 -11.02 13.10
C LEU A 29 -26.07 -11.63 14.06
N HIS A 30 -25.98 -11.30 15.36
CA HIS A 30 -27.09 -10.81 16.22
C HIS A 30 -26.82 -10.99 17.73
N LYS A 31 -27.09 -9.92 18.49
CA LYS A 31 -27.45 -9.98 19.91
C LYS A 31 -28.88 -10.51 20.04
N TYR A 32 -29.11 -11.36 21.06
CA TYR A 32 -30.37 -11.97 21.53
C TYR A 32 -30.82 -13.28 20.85
N LYS A 33 -30.28 -14.42 21.32
CA LYS A 33 -31.00 -15.65 21.77
C LYS A 33 -30.05 -16.85 21.96
N ALA A 34 -28.94 -16.68 22.70
CA ALA A 34 -27.93 -17.74 22.84
C ALA A 34 -27.97 -18.50 24.18
N THR A 35 -29.07 -18.46 24.93
CA THR A 35 -29.11 -19.08 26.28
C THR A 35 -29.75 -20.47 26.34
N SER A 36 -30.41 -20.96 25.28
CA SER A 36 -31.17 -22.24 25.35
C SER A 36 -30.67 -23.38 24.48
N LEU A 37 -29.54 -23.26 23.76
CA LEU A 37 -29.08 -24.29 22.81
C LEU A 37 -27.69 -24.88 23.11
N ILE A 38 -27.01 -24.41 24.16
CA ILE A 38 -25.69 -24.94 24.54
C ILE A 38 -25.80 -26.30 25.27
N SER A 39 -26.99 -26.70 25.73
CA SER A 39 -27.18 -27.96 26.45
C SER A 39 -27.30 -29.22 25.57
N THR A 40 -27.29 -29.08 24.24
CA THR A 40 -27.54 -30.21 23.31
C THR A 40 -26.31 -30.71 22.55
N PHE A 41 -25.14 -30.10 22.69
CA PHE A 41 -23.92 -30.57 22.03
C PHE A 41 -23.20 -31.62 22.86
N SER A 42 -22.79 -32.72 22.22
CA SER A 42 -21.99 -33.76 22.86
C SER A 42 -20.53 -33.29 23.02
N SER A 43 -19.84 -33.75 24.07
CA SER A 43 -18.46 -33.34 24.39
C SER A 43 -17.43 -33.64 23.28
N LYS A 44 -17.79 -34.48 22.30
CA LYS A 44 -16.95 -34.89 21.18
C LYS A 44 -16.99 -33.92 20.00
N GLU A 45 -18.07 -33.14 19.84
CA GLU A 45 -18.23 -32.17 18.76
C GLU A 45 -17.50 -30.85 19.07
N ILE A 46 -17.37 -30.50 20.35
CA ILE A 46 -16.61 -29.33 20.82
C ILE A 46 -15.09 -29.52 20.62
N GLN A 47 -14.61 -30.77 20.61
CA GLN A 47 -13.17 -31.08 20.50
C GLN A 47 -12.56 -30.84 19.12
N ASN A 48 -13.35 -30.81 18.04
CA ASN A 48 -12.80 -30.79 16.68
C ASN A 48 -12.85 -29.43 15.97
N HIS A 49 -13.56 -28.42 16.49
CA HIS A 49 -13.89 -27.24 15.68
C HIS A 49 -13.73 -25.86 16.36
N ILE A 50 -13.12 -25.78 17.54
CA ILE A 50 -12.88 -24.49 18.19
C ILE A 50 -11.39 -24.22 18.31
N THR A 51 -10.90 -23.22 17.58
CA THR A 51 -9.54 -22.70 17.79
C THR A 51 -9.47 -22.00 19.15
N ILE A 52 -8.32 -22.08 19.83
CA ILE A 52 -8.09 -21.46 21.16
C ILE A 52 -8.54 -19.99 21.18
N ARG A 53 -8.33 -19.27 20.09
CA ARG A 53 -8.75 -17.87 19.91
C ARG A 53 -10.27 -17.69 19.89
N GLY A 54 -11.00 -18.51 19.14
CA GLY A 54 -12.46 -18.47 19.10
C GLY A 54 -13.10 -18.78 20.47
N PHE A 55 -12.48 -19.68 21.23
CA PHE A 55 -12.90 -19.96 22.61
C PHE A 55 -12.67 -18.77 23.55
N ILE A 56 -11.53 -18.07 23.42
CA ILE A 56 -11.18 -16.88 24.21
C ILE A 56 -12.15 -15.72 23.94
N GLU A 57 -12.48 -15.46 22.67
CA GLU A 57 -13.39 -14.39 22.28
C GLU A 57 -14.83 -14.69 22.75
N ALA A 58 -15.25 -15.95 22.70
CA ALA A 58 -16.54 -16.40 23.26
C ALA A 58 -16.60 -16.22 24.79
N LEU A 59 -15.56 -16.60 25.53
CA LEU A 59 -15.50 -16.42 27.00
C LEU A 59 -15.48 -14.94 27.41
N ALA A 60 -14.77 -14.09 26.68
CA ALA A 60 -14.72 -12.64 26.94
C ALA A 60 -16.09 -11.97 26.73
N SER A 61 -16.95 -12.54 25.88
CA SER A 61 -18.30 -12.03 25.60
C SER A 61 -19.36 -12.44 26.63
N LEU A 62 -19.08 -13.45 27.47
CA LEU A 62 -19.99 -13.94 28.49
C LEU A 62 -19.71 -13.26 29.84
N LYS A 63 -20.71 -12.58 30.43
CA LYS A 63 -20.65 -12.18 31.85
C LYS A 63 -20.79 -13.43 32.72
N ILE A 64 -19.69 -14.13 32.95
CA ILE A 64 -19.68 -15.36 33.75
C ILE A 64 -19.80 -14.98 35.23
N ASN A 65 -20.84 -15.50 35.88
CA ASN A 65 -21.06 -15.38 37.31
C ASN A 65 -20.04 -16.25 38.07
N SER A 66 -19.45 -15.74 39.15
CA SER A 66 -18.35 -16.39 39.90
C SER A 66 -18.69 -17.77 40.46
N ALA A 67 -19.98 -18.10 40.58
CA ALA A 67 -20.46 -19.42 40.98
C ALA A 67 -20.22 -20.54 39.93
N PHE A 68 -19.90 -20.21 38.68
CA PHE A 68 -19.68 -21.21 37.62
C PHE A 68 -18.26 -21.84 37.66
N LEU A 69 -17.33 -21.21 38.38
CA LEU A 69 -15.93 -21.64 38.47
C LEU A 69 -15.65 -22.59 39.65
N SER A 70 -16.62 -22.83 40.53
CA SER A 70 -16.46 -23.68 41.72
C SER A 70 -16.86 -25.15 41.52
N TYR A 71 -17.32 -25.56 40.34
CA TYR A 71 -17.68 -26.97 40.08
C TYR A 71 -16.48 -27.82 39.64
N PRO A 72 -16.24 -29.00 40.28
CA PRO A 72 -15.08 -29.85 39.99
C PRO A 72 -15.09 -30.50 38.60
N SER A 73 -16.23 -30.47 37.89
CA SER A 73 -16.40 -30.98 36.51
C SER A 73 -16.52 -29.86 35.46
N ASN A 74 -15.91 -28.69 35.71
CA ASN A 74 -15.90 -27.61 34.72
C ASN A 74 -15.10 -28.00 33.45
N PRO A 75 -15.63 -27.78 32.23
CA PRO A 75 -14.99 -28.09 30.94
C PRO A 75 -13.55 -27.61 30.81
N ILE A 76 -13.21 -26.48 31.46
CA ILE A 76 -11.87 -25.90 31.49
C ILE A 76 -10.86 -26.89 32.11
N ASN A 77 -11.21 -27.57 33.19
CA ASN A 77 -10.33 -28.54 33.87
C ASN A 77 -10.13 -29.84 33.06
N CYS A 78 -11.12 -30.23 32.24
CA CYS A 78 -10.97 -31.37 31.33
C CYS A 78 -10.06 -31.04 30.14
N PHE A 79 -10.12 -29.81 29.63
CA PHE A 79 -9.27 -29.33 28.54
C PHE A 79 -7.78 -29.29 28.94
N TYR A 80 -7.46 -28.79 30.14
CA TYR A 80 -6.07 -28.68 30.65
C TYR A 80 -5.32 -30.01 30.79
N ARG A 81 -6.00 -31.16 30.87
CA ARG A 81 -5.35 -32.48 31.01
C ARG A 81 -4.90 -33.09 29.68
N SER A 82 -5.24 -32.49 28.54
CA SER A 82 -5.10 -33.12 27.21
C SER A 82 -4.06 -32.49 26.27
N ILE A 83 -3.26 -31.53 26.75
CA ILE A 83 -2.46 -30.64 25.89
C ILE A 83 -0.95 -30.95 25.97
N GLY A 84 -0.25 -30.93 24.83
CA GLY A 84 1.20 -31.20 24.70
C GLY A 84 2.12 -30.05 25.15
N ASN A 85 3.43 -30.33 25.29
CA ASN A 85 4.39 -29.47 26.00
C ASN A 85 4.62 -28.06 25.41
N SER A 86 4.41 -27.80 24.11
CA SER A 86 4.58 -26.45 23.53
C SER A 86 3.39 -25.52 23.83
N GLU A 87 2.19 -26.09 23.92
CA GLU A 87 0.94 -25.37 24.23
C GLU A 87 0.79 -25.11 25.75
N LEU A 88 1.56 -25.83 26.58
CA LEU A 88 1.66 -25.62 28.02
C LEU A 88 2.17 -24.21 28.39
N ILE A 89 2.97 -23.58 27.51
CA ILE A 89 3.52 -22.23 27.74
C ILE A 89 2.42 -21.17 27.60
N GLU A 90 1.60 -21.24 26.56
CA GLU A 90 0.45 -20.35 26.37
C GLU A 90 -0.65 -20.62 27.41
N ALA A 91 -0.86 -21.88 27.78
CA ALA A 91 -1.79 -22.27 28.84
C ALA A 91 -1.38 -21.73 30.23
N LYS A 92 -0.08 -21.60 30.50
CA LYS A 92 0.47 -20.94 31.71
C LYS A 92 0.27 -19.43 31.66
N LYS A 93 0.46 -18.78 30.50
CA LYS A 93 0.16 -17.34 30.30
C LYS A 93 -1.31 -17.04 30.56
N LEU A 94 -2.21 -17.92 30.09
CA LEU A 94 -3.65 -17.80 30.33
C LEU A 94 -4.02 -17.98 31.81
N LYS A 95 -3.41 -18.94 32.51
CA LYS A 95 -3.62 -19.14 33.96
C LYS A 95 -3.15 -17.93 34.78
N ILE A 96 -2.05 -17.29 34.37
CA ILE A 96 -1.54 -16.06 34.98
C ILE A 96 -2.47 -14.88 34.69
N ALA A 97 -2.92 -14.72 33.44
CA ALA A 97 -3.88 -13.67 33.07
C ALA A 97 -5.23 -13.82 33.81
N CYS A 98 -5.76 -15.03 33.94
CA CYS A 98 -6.97 -15.29 34.71
C CYS A 98 -6.78 -15.07 36.23
N ALA A 99 -5.59 -15.32 36.77
CA ALA A 99 -5.26 -15.00 38.16
C ALA A 99 -5.19 -13.48 38.39
N LEU A 100 -4.60 -12.74 37.45
CA LEU A 100 -4.50 -11.27 37.47
C LEU A 100 -5.87 -10.59 37.34
N LEU A 101 -6.80 -11.20 36.61
CA LEU A 101 -8.16 -10.68 36.40
C LEU A 101 -9.14 -11.08 37.50
N GLY A 102 -8.73 -11.87 38.50
CA GLY A 102 -9.65 -12.55 39.42
C GLY A 102 -9.33 -12.51 40.91
N GLN A 103 -8.15 -12.08 41.37
CA GLN A 103 -7.87 -11.95 42.81
C GLN A 103 -7.00 -10.73 43.14
N GLY A 104 -7.42 -9.98 44.16
CA GLY A 104 -6.58 -8.94 44.77
C GLY A 104 -5.29 -9.57 45.29
N THR A 105 -4.18 -9.24 44.66
CA THR A 105 -2.86 -9.72 45.05
C THR A 105 -1.94 -8.52 45.24
N ASP A 106 -1.13 -8.63 46.30
CA ASP A 106 -0.17 -7.65 46.80
C ASP A 106 0.86 -7.24 45.73
N ASP A 107 1.03 -5.92 45.55
CA ASP A 107 1.84 -5.26 44.52
C ASP A 107 3.29 -5.78 44.49
N GLU A 108 3.80 -6.28 45.62
CA GLU A 108 5.16 -6.80 45.73
C GLU A 108 5.37 -8.12 44.96
N LYS A 109 4.34 -8.97 44.85
CA LYS A 109 4.38 -10.20 44.04
C LYS A 109 4.23 -9.91 42.54
N LEU A 110 3.48 -8.86 42.19
CA LEU A 110 3.35 -8.37 40.82
C LEU A 110 4.71 -7.88 40.28
N ALA A 111 5.45 -7.14 41.11
CA ALA A 111 6.77 -6.63 40.76
C ALA A 111 7.83 -7.73 40.58
N GLN A 112 7.75 -8.83 41.34
CA GLN A 112 8.64 -9.98 41.16
C GLN A 112 8.35 -10.77 39.88
N LEU A 113 7.07 -10.96 39.51
CA LEU A 113 6.69 -11.65 38.28
C LEU A 113 7.05 -10.84 37.03
N TYR A 114 6.93 -9.51 37.09
CA TYR A 114 7.36 -8.62 36.00
C TYR A 114 8.89 -8.64 35.79
N LYS A 115 9.67 -8.77 36.88
CA LYS A 115 11.13 -8.93 36.79
C LYS A 115 11.56 -10.25 36.14
N ILE A 116 10.80 -11.34 36.36
CA ILE A 116 11.05 -12.64 35.71
C ILE A 116 10.74 -12.54 34.21
N TYR A 117 9.67 -11.85 33.83
CA TYR A 117 9.29 -11.65 32.43
C TYR A 117 10.31 -10.80 31.65
N VAL A 118 10.81 -9.71 32.24
CA VAL A 118 11.79 -8.82 31.60
C VAL A 118 13.21 -9.43 31.54
N ALA A 119 13.50 -10.45 32.35
CA ALA A 119 14.81 -11.11 32.34
C ALA A 119 15.01 -12.06 31.14
N ASP A 120 13.92 -12.54 30.52
CA ASP A 120 13.94 -13.54 29.45
C ASP A 120 14.09 -12.91 28.04
N GLU A 121 13.76 -11.63 27.88
CA GLU A 121 13.96 -10.89 26.63
C GLU A 121 15.18 -9.95 26.71
N LYS A 122 16.38 -10.47 26.45
CA LYS A 122 17.55 -9.65 26.10
C LYS A 122 18.07 -9.97 24.72
N MET A 123 17.37 -9.50 23.68
CA MET A 123 17.98 -9.15 22.40
C MET A 123 18.24 -7.63 22.37
N LYS A 124 19.53 -7.27 22.37
CA LYS A 124 20.02 -5.90 22.21
C LYS A 124 19.65 -5.37 20.82
N VAL A 125 18.62 -4.55 20.71
CA VAL A 125 18.47 -3.64 19.57
C VAL A 125 19.03 -2.29 20.01
N THR A 126 20.24 -1.99 19.54
CA THR A 126 20.76 -0.61 19.53
C THR A 126 20.28 0.03 18.24
N PRO A 127 19.63 1.22 18.27
CA PRO A 127 19.30 1.93 17.05
C PRO A 127 20.59 2.36 16.34
N ALA A 128 20.67 2.11 15.03
CA ALA A 128 21.78 2.60 14.21
C ALA A 128 21.82 4.13 14.22
N PRO A 129 23.01 4.77 14.30
CA PRO A 129 23.13 6.21 14.23
C PRO A 129 22.81 6.71 12.81
N LEU A 130 21.85 7.64 12.71
CA LEU A 130 21.52 8.39 11.49
C LEU A 130 22.68 9.34 11.09
N PRO A 131 22.78 9.73 9.81
CA PRO A 131 23.93 10.46 9.29
C PRO A 131 23.98 11.89 9.85
N MET A 132 24.93 12.16 10.75
CA MET A 132 25.16 13.47 11.35
C MET A 132 25.63 14.57 10.36
N MET A 133 25.90 14.21 9.10
CA MET A 133 26.57 15.09 8.13
C MET A 133 25.70 16.25 7.62
N GLU A 134 24.38 16.10 7.53
CA GLU A 134 23.48 17.17 7.07
C GLU A 134 23.19 18.21 8.15
N ASN A 135 23.09 17.77 9.41
CA ASN A 135 22.88 18.68 10.54
C ASN A 135 24.07 19.63 10.72
N ALA A 136 25.30 19.14 10.51
CA ALA A 136 26.50 19.97 10.61
C ALA A 136 26.57 21.06 9.53
N LYS A 137 26.12 20.77 8.30
CA LYS A 137 26.06 21.77 7.21
C LYS A 137 24.99 22.83 7.46
N PHE A 138 23.81 22.42 7.91
CA PHE A 138 22.72 23.35 8.25
C PHE A 138 23.08 24.21 9.46
N GLU A 139 23.66 23.62 10.50
CA GLU A 139 24.12 24.33 11.70
C GLU A 139 25.23 25.33 11.36
N LYS A 140 26.17 24.97 10.47
CA LYS A 140 27.19 25.88 9.96
C LYS A 140 26.56 27.06 9.20
N MET A 141 25.62 26.80 8.29
CA MET A 141 24.93 27.86 7.53
C MET A 141 24.18 28.84 8.44
N ILE A 142 23.48 28.33 9.46
CA ILE A 142 22.79 29.14 10.47
C ILE A 142 23.82 29.98 11.25
N ARG A 143 24.93 29.39 11.70
CA ARG A 143 26.00 30.11 12.41
C ARG A 143 26.60 31.21 11.55
N ASP A 144 26.92 30.94 10.29
CA ASP A 144 27.52 31.89 9.37
C ASP A 144 26.57 33.09 9.12
N LEU A 145 25.26 32.85 8.95
CA LEU A 145 24.24 33.90 8.85
C LEU A 145 24.14 34.75 10.12
N PHE A 146 24.16 34.12 11.30
CA PHE A 146 24.12 34.85 12.56
C PHE A 146 25.40 35.62 12.84
N ALA A 147 26.57 35.11 12.47
CA ALA A 147 27.84 35.81 12.58
C ALA A 147 27.83 37.13 11.79
N VAL A 148 27.29 37.09 10.57
CA VAL A 148 27.10 38.28 9.72
C VAL A 148 26.11 39.25 10.36
N ALA A 149 24.95 38.78 10.84
CA ALA A 149 23.97 39.64 11.49
C ALA A 149 24.52 40.31 12.76
N ILE A 150 25.28 39.59 13.58
CA ILE A 150 25.91 40.12 14.80
C ILE A 150 26.96 41.17 14.45
N LYS A 151 27.79 40.94 13.42
CA LYS A 151 28.76 41.94 12.92
C LYS A 151 28.07 43.21 12.46
N LEU A 152 26.98 43.09 11.70
CA LEU A 152 26.23 44.24 11.20
C LEU A 152 25.60 45.04 12.34
N ILE A 153 25.04 44.37 13.36
CA ILE A 153 24.52 45.03 14.56
C ILE A 153 25.65 45.73 15.34
N TRP A 154 26.81 45.09 15.49
CA TRP A 154 27.95 45.65 16.21
C TRP A 154 28.47 46.95 15.57
N VAL A 155 28.64 46.94 14.25
CA VAL A 155 29.06 48.10 13.47
C VAL A 155 28.00 49.21 13.51
N ALA A 156 26.72 48.83 13.43
CA ALA A 156 25.63 49.80 13.51
C ALA A 156 25.53 50.50 14.88
N GLN A 157 26.08 49.90 15.94
CA GLN A 157 26.23 50.52 17.26
C GLN A 157 27.41 51.50 17.37
N GLY A 158 28.01 51.89 16.24
CA GLY A 158 29.14 52.81 16.19
C GLY A 158 30.45 52.21 16.69
N ASN A 159 30.48 50.90 16.94
CA ASN A 159 31.70 50.20 17.29
C ASN A 159 32.48 49.85 16.03
N ASP A 160 33.80 49.99 16.10
CA ASP A 160 34.70 49.57 15.04
C ASP A 160 34.58 48.04 14.81
N GLU A 161 34.53 47.60 13.55
CA GLU A 161 34.41 46.17 13.20
C GLU A 161 35.58 45.37 13.79
N GLU A 162 36.78 45.97 13.82
CA GLU A 162 37.99 45.33 14.36
C GLU A 162 37.97 45.21 15.90
N SER A 163 37.13 45.98 16.59
CA SER A 163 37.03 45.94 18.05
C SER A 163 36.24 44.74 18.59
N MET A 164 35.52 44.01 17.72
CA MET A 164 34.75 42.85 18.15
C MET A 164 35.64 41.62 18.31
N SER A 165 36.01 41.31 19.55
CA SER A 165 36.78 40.08 19.81
C SER A 165 35.99 38.84 19.41
N ILE A 166 36.67 37.86 18.79
CA ILE A 166 36.12 36.55 18.42
C ILE A 166 35.40 35.87 19.59
N ASN A 167 35.85 36.11 20.83
CA ASN A 167 35.23 35.54 22.03
C ASN A 167 33.86 36.18 22.35
N ARG A 168 33.66 37.47 22.05
CA ARG A 168 32.34 38.11 22.17
C ARG A 168 31.39 37.65 21.08
N LEU A 169 31.85 37.57 19.83
CA LEU A 169 31.06 37.03 18.72
C LEU A 169 30.57 35.61 19.04
N ARG A 170 31.48 34.73 19.48
CA ARG A 170 31.16 33.35 19.90
C ARG A 170 30.19 33.30 21.07
N ALA A 171 30.25 34.24 22.02
CA ALA A 171 29.31 34.28 23.15
C ALA A 171 27.88 34.67 22.71
N TYR A 172 27.74 35.61 21.77
CA TYR A 172 26.45 35.96 21.17
C TYR A 172 25.90 34.84 20.29
N GLU A 173 26.75 34.26 19.44
CA GLU A 173 26.42 33.06 18.65
C GLU A 173 25.93 31.94 19.57
N THR A 174 26.66 31.61 20.63
CA THR A 174 26.31 30.49 21.53
C THR A 174 24.96 30.71 22.23
N LYS A 175 24.64 31.93 22.67
CA LYS A 175 23.34 32.22 23.30
C LYS A 175 22.19 32.20 22.30
N LEU A 176 22.36 32.81 21.13
CA LEU A 176 21.28 33.00 20.16
C LEU A 176 21.06 31.75 19.30
N VAL A 177 22.14 31.19 18.75
CA VAL A 177 22.13 29.93 18.00
C VAL A 177 21.77 28.79 18.94
N GLY A 178 22.26 28.77 20.19
CA GLY A 178 21.88 27.76 21.17
C GLY A 178 20.37 27.72 21.44
N GLY A 179 19.73 28.88 21.62
CA GLY A 179 18.28 28.97 21.84
C GLY A 179 17.44 28.57 20.62
N ILE A 180 17.84 29.03 19.42
CA ILE A 180 17.12 28.76 18.17
C ILE A 180 17.34 27.30 17.71
N VAL A 181 18.58 26.81 17.74
CA VAL A 181 18.92 25.43 17.40
C VAL A 181 18.31 24.46 18.41
N SER A 182 18.34 24.75 19.73
CA SER A 182 17.59 23.93 20.69
C SER A 182 16.09 23.94 20.41
N SER A 183 15.49 25.07 20.04
CA SER A 183 14.06 25.13 19.72
C SER A 183 13.73 24.35 18.44
N ILE A 184 14.56 24.44 17.40
CA ILE A 184 14.39 23.71 16.13
C ILE A 184 14.62 22.20 16.35
N ILE A 185 15.65 21.81 17.10
CA ILE A 185 15.93 20.41 17.43
C ILE A 185 14.82 19.82 18.30
N LEU A 186 14.35 20.54 19.32
CA LEU A 186 13.22 20.11 20.15
C LEU A 186 11.96 19.93 19.32
N THR A 187 11.70 20.85 18.39
CA THR A 187 10.55 20.77 17.48
C THR A 187 10.67 19.59 16.52
N LYS A 188 11.85 19.39 15.90
CA LYS A 188 12.13 18.26 14.99
C LYS A 188 12.06 16.91 15.72
N THR A 189 12.56 16.86 16.96
CA THR A 189 12.50 15.66 17.81
C THR A 189 11.07 15.35 18.24
N ALA A 190 10.28 16.36 18.57
CA ALA A 190 8.86 16.19 18.87
C ALA A 190 8.07 15.69 17.64
N ILE A 191 8.34 16.24 16.46
CA ILE A 191 7.74 15.80 15.19
C ILE A 191 8.10 14.33 14.90
N LEU A 192 9.38 13.97 15.01
CA LEU A 192 9.84 12.59 14.78
C LEU A 192 9.24 11.59 15.79
N ASN A 193 9.11 11.97 17.06
CA ASN A 193 8.47 11.14 18.08
C ASN A 193 6.98 10.92 17.80
N ILE A 194 6.28 11.95 17.31
CA ILE A 194 4.87 11.86 16.88
C ILE A 194 4.73 11.01 15.61
N GLU A 195 5.66 11.14 14.66
CA GLU A 195 5.69 10.32 13.44
C GLU A 195 5.90 8.83 13.75
N ASN A 196 6.64 8.52 14.81
CA ASN A 196 6.90 7.17 15.30
C ASN A 196 5.84 6.64 16.28
N GLY A 197 4.72 7.35 16.48
CA GLY A 197 3.57 6.85 17.25
C GLY A 197 3.69 6.98 18.77
N ILE A 198 4.60 7.82 19.29
CA ILE A 198 4.71 8.10 20.73
C ILE A 198 3.58 9.06 21.14
N ALA A 199 2.80 8.68 22.16
CA ALA A 199 1.72 9.52 22.68
C ALA A 199 2.28 10.80 23.31
N LEU A 200 1.57 11.92 23.12
CA LEU A 200 2.03 13.26 23.53
C LEU A 200 2.23 13.36 25.06
N GLU A 201 1.47 12.58 25.81
CA GLU A 201 1.50 12.49 27.27
C GLU A 201 2.73 11.75 27.83
N ASP A 202 3.43 10.98 27.00
CA ASP A 202 4.68 10.28 27.36
C ASP A 202 5.94 11.12 27.08
N ILE A 203 5.79 12.27 26.41
CA ILE A 203 6.92 13.18 26.10
C ILE A 203 7.18 14.08 27.32
N LYS A 204 8.09 13.67 28.21
CA LYS A 204 8.59 14.54 29.30
C LYS A 204 9.47 15.67 28.74
N VAL A 205 8.87 16.82 28.43
CA VAL A 205 9.62 18.07 28.19
C VAL A 205 9.90 18.76 29.53
N LYS A 206 11.18 18.87 29.91
CA LYS A 206 11.57 19.76 31.01
C LYS A 206 11.38 21.21 30.54
N SER A 207 10.41 21.90 31.15
CA SER A 207 10.05 23.33 31.05
C SER A 207 8.94 23.70 30.05
N GLY A 208 7.84 24.28 30.59
CA GLY A 208 6.82 25.04 29.88
C GLY A 208 5.45 24.37 29.74
N LYS A 209 4.42 24.90 30.43
CA LYS A 209 3.00 24.51 30.24
C LYS A 209 2.53 24.91 28.83
N LEU A 210 1.89 23.98 28.11
CA LEU A 210 1.13 24.27 26.88
C LEU A 210 -0.24 24.90 27.22
N PRO A 211 -0.81 25.76 26.36
CA PRO A 211 -2.12 26.37 26.59
C PRO A 211 -3.23 25.32 26.51
N GLY A 212 -4.11 25.32 27.50
CA GLY A 212 -5.18 24.33 27.62
C GLY A 212 -6.34 24.58 26.66
N GLY A 213 -6.88 23.49 26.10
CA GLY A 213 -8.20 23.53 25.45
C GLY A 213 -8.49 22.46 24.41
N ILE A 214 -8.39 21.15 24.72
CA ILE A 214 -9.12 20.11 23.97
C ILE A 214 -9.61 19.04 24.97
N LYS A 215 -10.90 19.07 25.31
CA LYS A 215 -11.60 17.95 25.97
C LYS A 215 -12.72 17.48 25.04
N SER A 216 -12.52 16.34 24.39
CA SER A 216 -13.50 15.29 24.05
C SER A 216 -12.96 14.40 22.94
N LEU A 217 -13.40 13.13 22.97
CA LEU A 217 -12.88 11.96 22.23
C LEU A 217 -12.61 12.20 20.74
N VAL A 218 -11.33 12.16 20.38
CA VAL A 218 -10.85 12.13 18.99
C VAL A 218 -9.77 11.05 18.89
N HIS A 219 -9.93 10.10 17.96
CA HIS A 219 -9.00 9.00 17.73
C HIS A 219 -7.57 9.54 17.46
N PRO A 220 -6.48 8.91 17.97
CA PRO A 220 -5.10 9.39 17.81
C PRO A 220 -4.69 9.71 16.36
N TYR A 221 -5.27 9.01 15.39
CA TYR A 221 -5.12 9.30 13.95
C TYR A 221 -5.60 10.70 13.55
N HIS A 222 -6.74 11.16 14.08
CA HIS A 222 -7.30 12.47 13.76
C HIS A 222 -6.54 13.60 14.46
N ILE A 223 -6.00 13.36 15.66
CA ILE A 223 -5.06 14.28 16.33
C ILE A 223 -3.76 14.38 15.50
N ARG A 224 -3.22 13.25 15.03
CA ARG A 224 -2.05 13.20 14.13
C ARG A 224 -2.30 13.95 12.83
N GLN A 225 -3.44 13.73 12.17
CA GLN A 225 -3.80 14.43 10.93
C GLN A 225 -4.08 15.92 11.18
N PHE A 226 -4.71 16.29 12.29
CA PHE A 226 -4.95 17.69 12.68
C PHE A 226 -3.62 18.41 12.97
N ILE A 227 -2.70 17.79 13.72
CA ILE A 227 -1.37 18.33 14.02
C ILE A 227 -0.54 18.41 12.73
N LEU A 228 -0.47 17.36 11.92
CA LEU A 228 0.25 17.40 10.64
C LEU A 228 -0.35 18.45 9.68
N LYS A 229 -1.67 18.66 9.70
CA LYS A 229 -2.35 19.69 8.91
C LYS A 229 -2.07 21.10 9.44
N GLN A 230 -2.07 21.31 10.76
CA GLN A 230 -1.77 22.61 11.40
C GLN A 230 -0.27 22.96 11.31
N TYR A 231 0.63 21.98 11.41
CA TYR A 231 2.08 22.20 11.33
C TYR A 231 2.62 22.24 9.90
N ARG A 232 2.01 21.52 8.94
CA ARG A 232 2.24 21.78 7.51
C ARG A 232 1.64 23.12 7.07
N ALA A 233 0.66 23.64 7.80
CA ALA A 233 0.08 24.97 7.61
C ALA A 233 0.82 26.10 8.33
N ILE A 234 1.87 25.80 9.11
CA ILE A 234 2.92 26.80 9.35
C ILE A 234 3.72 26.88 8.04
N ASP A 235 3.09 27.53 7.06
CA ASP A 235 3.72 28.03 5.85
C ASP A 235 5.03 28.72 6.28
N LEU A 236 6.12 28.46 5.56
CA LEU A 236 7.39 29.18 5.74
C LEU A 236 7.15 30.69 5.78
N LYS A 237 6.12 31.19 5.10
CA LYS A 237 5.60 32.56 5.19
C LYS A 237 5.08 32.93 6.58
N SER A 238 4.30 32.07 7.23
CA SER A 238 3.83 32.27 8.61
C SER A 238 4.98 32.21 9.62
N ALA A 239 5.94 31.29 9.43
CA ALA A 239 7.15 31.24 10.25
C ALA A 239 8.04 32.49 10.05
N ALA A 240 8.18 32.96 8.81
CA ALA A 240 8.86 34.20 8.47
C ALA A 240 8.15 35.42 9.07
N GLN A 241 6.82 35.47 9.04
CA GLN A 241 6.01 36.53 9.67
C GLN A 241 6.17 36.54 11.20
N ILE A 242 6.19 35.37 11.84
CA ILE A 242 6.44 35.24 13.29
C ILE A 242 7.88 35.67 13.62
N PHE A 243 8.85 35.31 12.78
CA PHE A 243 10.25 35.73 12.94
C PHE A 243 10.39 37.24 12.77
N GLN A 244 9.77 37.83 11.75
CA GLN A 244 9.69 39.28 11.53
C GLN A 244 9.04 40.00 12.72
N SER A 245 7.93 39.50 13.27
CA SER A 245 7.27 40.14 14.41
C SER A 245 8.10 40.06 15.69
N LYS A 246 8.83 38.96 15.90
CA LYS A 246 9.77 38.81 17.03
C LYS A 246 10.96 39.74 16.89
N ILE A 247 11.56 39.83 15.70
CA ILE A 247 12.66 40.77 15.43
C ILE A 247 12.18 42.21 15.70
N LYS A 248 11.03 42.59 15.14
CA LYS A 248 10.43 43.91 15.38
C LYS A 248 10.23 44.20 16.88
N SER A 249 9.71 43.23 17.64
CA SER A 249 9.50 43.38 19.09
C SER A 249 10.78 43.53 19.91
N VAL A 250 11.92 43.05 19.40
CA VAL A 250 13.23 43.21 20.05
C VAL A 250 13.78 44.62 19.77
N PHE A 251 13.63 45.09 18.53
CA PHE A 251 14.01 46.45 18.13
C PHE A 251 13.15 47.53 18.80
N ASP A 252 11.84 47.29 18.96
CA ASP A 252 10.93 48.21 19.67
C ASP A 252 11.32 48.43 21.15
N LYS A 253 12.12 47.52 21.73
CA LYS A 253 12.55 47.55 23.14
C LYS A 253 13.98 48.07 23.35
N THR A 254 14.70 48.44 22.29
CA THR A 254 16.06 48.98 22.40
C THR A 254 16.01 50.51 22.41
N ASP A 255 16.62 51.17 23.39
CA ASP A 255 16.50 52.64 23.61
C ASP A 255 17.46 53.50 22.75
N GLU A 256 18.17 52.92 21.79
CA GLU A 256 19.08 53.67 20.91
C GLU A 256 18.31 54.27 19.72
N GLU A 257 17.98 55.56 19.81
CA GLU A 257 17.19 56.28 18.78
C GLU A 257 17.90 56.41 17.41
N GLU A 258 19.23 56.26 17.35
CA GLU A 258 20.00 56.47 16.10
C GLU A 258 20.15 55.21 15.22
N ILE A 259 19.88 54.00 15.74
CA ILE A 259 20.17 52.72 15.05
C ILE A 259 18.91 52.10 14.43
N LYS A 260 17.73 52.50 14.92
CA LYS A 260 16.43 51.93 14.56
C LYS A 260 16.09 51.95 13.06
N PRO A 261 16.39 53.01 12.26
CA PRO A 261 15.94 53.03 10.87
C PRO A 261 16.82 52.21 9.92
N VAL A 262 18.14 52.11 10.17
CA VAL A 262 19.08 51.52 9.18
C VAL A 262 19.20 49.99 9.33
N VAL A 263 19.16 49.47 10.56
CA VAL A 263 19.33 48.02 10.81
C VAL A 263 18.02 47.26 10.62
N ALA A 264 16.88 47.89 10.93
CA ALA A 264 15.56 47.30 10.76
C ALA A 264 15.22 47.11 9.27
N ASP A 265 15.48 48.12 8.41
CA ASP A 265 15.16 48.00 6.98
C ASP A 265 16.07 46.99 6.29
N THR A 266 17.39 47.06 6.50
CA THR A 266 18.35 46.25 5.72
C THR A 266 18.33 44.76 6.08
N THR A 267 18.18 44.42 7.37
CA THR A 267 18.21 43.01 7.82
C THR A 267 16.88 42.30 7.56
N ILE A 268 15.77 43.03 7.64
CA ILE A 268 14.43 42.48 7.39
C ILE A 268 14.20 42.28 5.90
N LEU A 269 14.65 43.21 5.04
CA LEU A 269 14.55 43.06 3.58
C LEU A 269 15.39 41.88 3.07
N PHE A 270 16.66 41.78 3.46
CA PHE A 270 17.53 40.70 2.97
C PHE A 270 17.08 39.31 3.43
N GLY A 271 16.65 39.19 4.70
CA GLY A 271 16.12 37.93 5.22
C GLY A 271 14.77 37.55 4.61
N ALA A 272 13.89 38.52 4.37
CA ALA A 272 12.60 38.28 3.72
C ALA A 272 12.78 37.88 2.26
N GLU A 273 13.60 38.61 1.48
CA GLU A 273 13.85 38.34 0.07
C GLU A 273 14.49 36.97 -0.16
N MET A 274 15.48 36.59 0.66
CA MET A 274 16.09 35.26 0.58
C MET A 274 15.08 34.15 0.94
N LEU A 275 14.21 34.37 1.93
CA LEU A 275 13.18 33.41 2.30
C LEU A 275 12.07 33.32 1.23
N THR A 276 11.61 34.44 0.66
CA THR A 276 10.61 34.43 -0.42
C THR A 276 11.17 33.85 -1.71
N ALA A 277 12.40 34.17 -2.10
CA ALA A 277 13.04 33.54 -3.27
C ALA A 277 13.18 32.02 -3.07
N SER A 278 13.53 31.58 -1.87
CA SER A 278 13.62 30.14 -1.53
C SER A 278 12.25 29.44 -1.53
N VAL A 279 11.18 30.13 -1.11
CA VAL A 279 9.80 29.60 -1.10
C VAL A 279 9.22 29.57 -2.51
N GLU A 280 9.45 30.61 -3.31
CA GLU A 280 9.01 30.67 -4.72
C GLU A 280 9.72 29.64 -5.60
N GLU A 281 10.99 29.31 -5.32
CA GLU A 281 11.68 28.20 -6.00
C GLU A 281 11.15 26.82 -5.59
N LEU A 282 10.59 26.67 -4.38
CA LEU A 282 10.03 25.40 -3.91
C LEU A 282 8.62 25.12 -4.48
N ASP A 283 7.87 26.17 -4.82
CA ASP A 283 6.49 26.06 -5.33
C ASP A 283 6.40 26.08 -6.87
N LYS A 284 7.51 26.29 -7.59
CA LYS A 284 7.46 26.22 -9.06
C LYS A 284 7.10 24.79 -9.49
N PRO A 285 5.96 24.60 -10.19
CA PRO A 285 5.59 23.30 -10.70
C PRO A 285 6.70 22.82 -11.64
N PHE A 286 7.18 21.59 -11.39
CA PHE A 286 8.19 20.97 -12.23
C PHE A 286 7.72 20.94 -13.67
N SER A 287 8.56 21.45 -14.57
CA SER A 287 8.21 21.59 -15.98
C SER A 287 9.17 20.83 -16.89
N CYS A 288 8.65 20.41 -18.04
CA CYS A 288 9.48 19.91 -19.14
C CYS A 288 10.29 21.08 -19.76
N HIS A 289 11.14 20.76 -20.74
CA HIS A 289 11.96 21.76 -21.45
C HIS A 289 11.14 22.86 -22.17
N ARG A 290 9.82 22.68 -22.36
CA ARG A 290 8.89 23.68 -22.94
C ARG A 290 8.03 24.41 -21.91
N GLY A 291 8.24 24.17 -20.61
CA GLY A 291 7.48 24.84 -19.55
C GLY A 291 6.15 24.16 -19.17
N HIS A 292 5.76 23.03 -19.77
CA HIS A 292 4.57 22.29 -19.35
C HIS A 292 4.80 21.54 -18.04
N THR A 293 3.80 21.56 -17.15
CA THR A 293 3.86 20.87 -15.85
C THR A 293 3.93 19.35 -16.01
N LEU A 294 4.90 18.73 -15.33
CA LEU A 294 5.01 17.27 -15.20
C LEU A 294 3.98 16.75 -14.20
N LYS A 295 3.31 15.65 -14.54
CA LYS A 295 2.39 14.93 -13.64
C LYS A 295 2.88 13.51 -13.44
N TRP A 296 2.60 12.93 -12.28
CA TRP A 296 2.88 11.52 -12.05
C TRP A 296 1.81 10.66 -12.72
N TYR A 297 2.24 9.70 -13.53
CA TYR A 297 1.37 8.74 -14.19
C TYR A 297 1.78 7.32 -13.80
N ASN A 298 0.94 6.67 -13.00
CA ASN A 298 1.17 5.28 -12.60
C ASN A 298 0.82 4.29 -13.72
N ASP A 299 0.11 4.74 -14.76
CA ASP A 299 -0.24 4.00 -15.98
C ASP A 299 0.77 4.22 -17.13
N ALA A 300 1.92 4.86 -16.89
CA ALA A 300 2.88 5.21 -17.94
C ALA A 300 3.28 4.02 -18.84
N PRO A 301 3.57 2.80 -18.32
CA PRO A 301 3.87 1.66 -19.18
C PRO A 301 2.72 1.27 -20.13
N PHE A 302 1.47 1.37 -19.67
CA PHE A 302 0.29 1.09 -20.50
C PHE A 302 0.10 2.15 -21.59
N TYR A 303 0.27 3.44 -21.24
CA TYR A 303 0.24 4.53 -22.21
C TYR A 303 1.29 4.32 -23.32
N TYR A 304 2.51 3.97 -22.93
CA TYR A 304 3.60 3.70 -23.86
C TYR A 304 3.29 2.48 -24.75
N GLN A 305 2.72 1.41 -24.17
CA GLN A 305 2.34 0.23 -24.94
C GLN A 305 1.27 0.56 -25.99
N GLU A 306 0.31 1.40 -25.63
CA GLU A 306 -0.75 1.83 -26.55
C GLU A 306 -0.19 2.70 -27.68
N ALA A 307 0.57 3.74 -27.34
CA ALA A 307 1.06 4.77 -28.25
C ALA A 307 2.24 4.32 -29.12
N TYR A 308 3.19 3.57 -28.56
CA TYR A 308 4.48 3.26 -29.20
C TYR A 308 4.76 1.76 -29.36
N LYS A 309 3.84 0.89 -28.92
CA LYS A 309 4.01 -0.58 -28.94
C LYS A 309 5.25 -1.06 -28.18
N THR A 310 5.63 -0.30 -27.15
CA THR A 310 6.67 -0.65 -26.18
C THR A 310 6.19 -0.21 -24.82
N TRP A 311 6.55 -0.92 -23.75
CA TRP A 311 6.33 -0.45 -22.37
C TRP A 311 7.61 0.09 -21.72
N LEU A 312 8.74 0.00 -22.43
CA LEU A 312 10.03 0.53 -21.95
C LEU A 312 10.07 2.04 -22.19
N ILE A 313 10.31 2.78 -21.10
CA ILE A 313 10.37 4.24 -21.04
C ILE A 313 11.83 4.64 -20.80
N SER A 314 12.32 5.65 -21.52
CA SER A 314 13.65 6.23 -21.26
C SER A 314 13.51 7.49 -20.43
N CYS A 315 14.27 7.60 -19.35
CA CYS A 315 14.28 8.82 -18.54
C CYS A 315 15.04 9.93 -19.27
N ASP A 316 14.43 11.08 -19.51
CA ASP A 316 15.08 12.19 -20.19
C ASP A 316 16.25 12.79 -19.41
N ALA A 317 16.27 12.65 -18.08
CA ALA A 317 17.37 13.14 -17.25
C ALA A 317 18.57 12.21 -17.19
N CYS A 318 18.37 10.92 -16.87
CA CYS A 318 19.48 9.96 -16.69
C CYS A 318 19.67 8.97 -17.83
N LYS A 319 18.79 9.00 -18.84
CA LYS A 319 18.77 8.12 -20.02
C LYS A 319 18.61 6.62 -19.74
N LYS A 320 18.42 6.22 -18.47
CA LYS A 320 18.12 4.83 -18.10
C LYS A 320 16.73 4.43 -18.59
N GLY A 321 16.61 3.19 -19.06
CA GLY A 321 15.34 2.53 -19.34
C GLY A 321 14.64 2.06 -18.06
N PHE A 322 13.32 2.15 -18.00
CA PHE A 322 12.48 1.66 -16.91
C PHE A 322 11.08 1.34 -17.43
N SER A 323 10.25 0.65 -16.64
CA SER A 323 8.92 0.20 -17.05
C SER A 323 7.90 0.32 -15.92
N SER A 324 7.92 1.46 -15.23
CA SER A 324 7.09 1.75 -14.05
C SER A 324 6.47 3.15 -14.16
N GLY A 325 5.69 3.56 -13.15
CA GLY A 325 5.15 4.90 -13.08
C GLY A 325 6.25 5.97 -13.10
N CYS A 326 6.00 7.11 -13.73
CA CYS A 326 6.97 8.21 -13.82
C CYS A 326 6.31 9.58 -13.88
N TRP A 327 7.15 10.61 -13.79
CA TRP A 327 6.76 11.99 -14.03
C TRP A 327 6.82 12.28 -15.52
N GLN A 328 5.67 12.57 -16.12
CA GLN A 328 5.54 12.70 -17.56
C GLN A 328 4.87 14.03 -17.94
N CYS A 329 5.36 14.64 -19.01
CA CYS A 329 4.61 15.59 -19.83
C CYS A 329 4.20 14.87 -21.12
N ARG A 330 2.94 14.45 -21.22
CA ARG A 330 2.43 13.72 -22.39
C ARG A 330 2.45 14.57 -23.67
N ASP A 331 2.37 15.90 -23.56
CA ASP A 331 2.41 16.81 -24.71
C ASP A 331 3.81 16.96 -25.34
N CYS A 332 4.86 16.65 -24.57
CA CYS A 332 6.26 16.75 -25.01
C CYS A 332 6.98 15.40 -25.01
N GLU A 333 6.29 14.33 -24.61
CA GLU A 333 6.87 13.00 -24.40
C GLU A 333 8.15 13.08 -23.53
N TYR A 334 8.07 13.92 -22.48
CA TYR A 334 9.20 14.17 -21.58
C TYR A 334 8.98 13.44 -20.27
N ASP A 335 9.82 12.44 -20.01
CA ASP A 335 9.66 11.45 -18.95
C ASP A 335 10.82 11.49 -17.96
N ILE A 336 10.51 11.59 -16.68
CA ILE A 336 11.48 11.61 -15.59
C ILE A 336 11.18 10.43 -14.67
N CYS A 337 12.12 9.49 -14.56
CA CYS A 337 12.00 8.35 -13.66
C CYS A 337 11.89 8.80 -12.20
N GLU A 338 11.41 7.91 -11.34
CA GLU A 338 11.24 8.16 -9.92
C GLU A 338 12.51 8.66 -9.23
N GLU A 339 13.67 8.03 -9.48
CA GLU A 339 14.96 8.43 -8.89
C GLU A 339 15.33 9.88 -9.25
N CYS A 340 15.22 10.23 -10.54
CA CYS A 340 15.50 11.58 -11.01
C CYS A 340 14.48 12.59 -10.48
N GLY A 341 13.21 12.21 -10.38
CA GLY A 341 12.17 13.02 -9.75
C GLY A 341 12.51 13.30 -8.28
N LEU A 342 12.84 12.28 -7.50
CA LEU A 342 13.23 12.40 -6.10
C LEU A 342 14.48 13.28 -5.92
N SER A 343 15.48 13.17 -6.81
CA SER A 343 16.66 14.06 -6.78
C SER A 343 16.30 15.54 -6.96
N LYS A 344 15.17 15.81 -7.62
CA LYS A 344 14.59 17.15 -7.78
C LYS A 344 13.50 17.46 -6.74
N LYS A 345 13.39 16.67 -5.67
CA LYS A 345 12.36 16.78 -4.61
C LYS A 345 10.92 16.55 -5.12
N MET A 346 10.75 15.87 -6.25
CA MET A 346 9.44 15.43 -6.76
C MET A 346 9.03 14.12 -6.08
N ILE A 347 8.15 14.20 -5.09
CA ILE A 347 7.69 13.02 -4.35
C ILE A 347 6.55 12.36 -5.13
N PRO A 348 6.71 11.12 -5.63
CA PRO A 348 5.64 10.46 -6.36
C PRO A 348 4.46 10.20 -5.41
N PRO A 349 3.22 10.49 -5.81
CA PRO A 349 2.03 10.31 -4.98
C PRO A 349 1.63 8.82 -4.84
N LYS A 350 2.58 7.92 -4.55
CA LYS A 350 2.40 6.46 -4.39
C LYS A 350 1.31 6.10 -3.38
N LEU A 351 0.42 5.15 -3.71
CA LEU A 351 -0.41 4.49 -2.71
C LEU A 351 0.51 3.66 -1.81
N LYS A 352 0.47 3.92 -0.50
CA LYS A 352 1.32 3.23 0.46
C LYS A 352 0.53 2.73 1.67
N CYS A 353 0.98 1.61 2.23
CA CYS A 353 0.42 1.07 3.46
C CYS A 353 0.95 1.84 4.68
N GLY A 354 0.49 1.47 5.88
CA GLY A 354 0.98 2.06 7.14
C GLY A 354 2.50 1.93 7.36
N GLU A 355 3.14 0.92 6.76
CA GLU A 355 4.59 0.70 6.79
C GLU A 355 5.34 1.36 5.62
N ASN A 356 4.70 2.28 4.89
CA ASN A 356 5.30 3.01 3.76
C ASN A 356 5.74 2.11 2.58
N LYS A 357 5.22 0.88 2.47
CA LYS A 357 5.37 0.00 1.29
C LYS A 357 4.36 0.39 0.22
N GLU A 358 4.79 0.41 -1.04
CA GLU A 358 3.92 0.68 -2.18
C GLU A 358 2.86 -0.43 -2.34
N LEU A 359 1.62 -0.03 -2.58
CA LEU A 359 0.56 -0.98 -2.93
C LEU A 359 0.62 -1.27 -4.42
N MET A 360 0.48 -2.53 -4.76
CA MET A 360 0.44 -2.98 -6.15
C MET A 360 -1.00 -3.27 -6.55
N TRP A 361 -1.37 -2.96 -7.80
CA TRP A 361 -2.61 -3.49 -8.37
C TRP A 361 -2.51 -5.01 -8.46
N ARG A 362 -3.51 -5.72 -7.94
CA ARG A 362 -3.52 -7.18 -7.87
C ARG A 362 -4.92 -7.67 -8.25
N CYS A 363 -4.95 -8.62 -9.18
CA CYS A 363 -6.19 -9.27 -9.59
C CYS A 363 -6.47 -10.53 -8.78
N ASP A 364 -5.43 -11.09 -8.16
CA ASP A 364 -5.42 -12.38 -7.47
C ASP A 364 -5.59 -12.29 -5.95
N VAL A 365 -6.04 -11.14 -5.45
CA VAL A 365 -6.09 -10.89 -4.01
C VAL A 365 -7.11 -11.78 -3.32
N ASN A 366 -8.26 -12.05 -3.95
CA ASN A 366 -9.27 -12.95 -3.37
C ASN A 366 -8.71 -14.36 -3.23
N GLN A 367 -8.02 -14.89 -4.24
CA GLN A 367 -7.37 -16.19 -4.13
C GLN A 367 -6.29 -16.17 -3.05
N PHE A 368 -5.49 -15.11 -2.97
CA PHE A 368 -4.50 -14.95 -1.91
C PHE A 368 -5.16 -15.00 -0.52
N TYR A 369 -6.28 -14.30 -0.32
CA TYR A 369 -7.04 -14.35 0.94
C TYR A 369 -7.66 -15.71 1.20
N ALA A 370 -8.19 -16.39 0.18
CA ALA A 370 -8.80 -17.71 0.32
C ALA A 370 -7.75 -18.73 0.75
N ALA A 371 -6.57 -18.72 0.13
CA ALA A 371 -5.48 -19.64 0.43
C ALA A 371 -4.86 -19.43 1.82
N ASN A 372 -4.74 -18.18 2.29
CA ASN A 372 -4.02 -17.85 3.53
C ASN A 372 -4.94 -17.67 4.75
N TYR A 373 -6.22 -17.31 4.52
CA TYR A 373 -7.14 -16.89 5.58
C TYR A 373 -8.56 -17.46 5.42
N ASN A 374 -8.83 -18.29 4.41
CA ASN A 374 -10.16 -18.83 4.13
C ASN A 374 -11.23 -17.73 3.96
N ALA A 375 -10.87 -16.62 3.30
CA ALA A 375 -11.76 -15.49 3.01
C ALA A 375 -11.72 -15.15 1.52
N PHE A 376 -12.90 -14.89 0.91
CA PHE A 376 -13.03 -14.55 -0.52
C PHE A 376 -13.23 -13.05 -0.78
N SER A 377 -13.05 -12.23 0.25
CA SER A 377 -13.30 -10.79 0.22
C SER A 377 -12.23 -10.04 1.00
N TYR A 378 -12.08 -8.75 0.70
CA TYR A 378 -11.21 -7.83 1.43
C TYR A 378 -12.00 -6.70 2.07
N THR A 379 -11.40 -5.98 3.02
CA THR A 379 -11.97 -4.74 3.57
C THR A 379 -11.03 -3.59 3.26
N CYS A 380 -11.51 -2.60 2.50
CA CYS A 380 -10.69 -1.46 2.12
C CYS A 380 -10.28 -0.64 3.36
N ASN A 381 -8.98 -0.43 3.58
CA ASN A 381 -8.47 0.31 4.74
C ASN A 381 -8.81 1.83 4.71
N GLN A 382 -9.28 2.36 3.58
CA GLN A 382 -9.68 3.77 3.45
C GLN A 382 -11.18 4.03 3.67
N CYS A 383 -12.07 3.26 3.03
CA CYS A 383 -13.54 3.45 3.15
C CYS A 383 -14.24 2.40 4.01
N HIS A 384 -13.55 1.32 4.40
CA HIS A 384 -14.08 0.18 5.13
C HIS A 384 -15.21 -0.60 4.42
N GLU A 385 -15.41 -0.38 3.11
CA GLU A 385 -16.28 -1.22 2.29
C GLU A 385 -15.63 -2.59 2.06
N ILE A 386 -16.46 -3.64 2.06
CA ILE A 386 -16.06 -4.99 1.67
C ILE A 386 -16.08 -5.06 0.14
N GLY A 387 -15.05 -5.67 -0.45
CA GLY A 387 -14.94 -5.87 -1.89
C GLY A 387 -14.50 -7.28 -2.24
N GLU A 388 -14.76 -7.65 -3.49
CA GLU A 388 -14.41 -8.94 -4.10
C GLU A 388 -13.78 -8.73 -5.49
N ASP A 389 -13.36 -7.51 -5.81
CA ASP A 389 -12.74 -7.16 -7.09
C ASP A 389 -11.22 -7.00 -6.99
N ALA A 390 -10.57 -6.91 -8.15
CA ALA A 390 -9.16 -6.51 -8.24
C ALA A 390 -8.97 -5.12 -7.61
N HIS A 391 -7.89 -4.94 -6.85
CA HIS A 391 -7.66 -3.73 -6.08
C HIS A 391 -6.17 -3.50 -5.79
N TRP A 392 -5.84 -2.40 -5.12
CA TRP A 392 -4.48 -2.13 -4.67
C TRP A 392 -4.24 -2.83 -3.34
N HIS A 393 -3.23 -3.69 -3.30
CA HIS A 393 -2.96 -4.57 -2.16
C HIS A 393 -1.47 -4.58 -1.81
N CYS A 394 -1.19 -4.59 -0.51
CA CYS A 394 0.13 -4.83 0.05
C CYS A 394 0.16 -6.19 0.78
N ARG A 395 0.74 -7.21 0.13
CA ARG A 395 0.80 -8.59 0.66
C ARG A 395 1.47 -8.70 2.03
N SER A 396 2.47 -7.88 2.31
CA SER A 396 3.18 -7.95 3.58
C SER A 396 2.36 -7.44 4.76
N CYS A 397 1.46 -6.48 4.52
CA CYS A 397 0.73 -5.79 5.58
C CYS A 397 -0.78 -6.07 5.54
N LEU A 398 -1.26 -6.80 4.53
CA LEU A 398 -2.69 -6.99 4.24
C LEU A 398 -3.44 -5.66 4.17
N PHE A 399 -2.81 -4.68 3.52
CA PHE A 399 -3.37 -3.34 3.40
C PHE A 399 -3.97 -3.17 2.01
N ASP A 400 -5.28 -2.93 1.99
CA ASP A 400 -6.13 -2.89 0.81
C ASP A 400 -6.69 -1.49 0.57
N VAL A 401 -6.67 -1.07 -0.68
CA VAL A 401 -7.36 0.13 -1.15
C VAL A 401 -8.22 -0.28 -2.33
N CYS A 402 -9.54 -0.17 -2.18
CA CYS A 402 -10.48 -0.52 -3.25
C CYS A 402 -10.31 0.39 -4.46
N ARG A 403 -10.83 -0.06 -5.59
CA ARG A 403 -10.78 0.67 -6.87
C ARG A 403 -11.22 2.14 -6.76
N LYS A 404 -12.37 2.40 -6.12
CA LYS A 404 -12.92 3.76 -5.97
C LYS A 404 -11.99 4.67 -5.15
N CYS A 405 -11.40 4.14 -4.09
CA CYS A 405 -10.50 4.89 -3.21
C CYS A 405 -9.17 5.24 -3.87
N GLY A 406 -8.59 4.33 -4.66
CA GLY A 406 -7.39 4.65 -5.43
C GLY A 406 -7.68 5.63 -6.57
N GLU A 407 -8.80 5.49 -7.30
CA GLU A 407 -9.22 6.48 -8.32
C GLU A 407 -9.39 7.88 -7.72
N LYS A 408 -10.02 8.00 -6.55
CA LYS A 408 -10.13 9.27 -5.80
C LYS A 408 -8.75 9.83 -5.39
N SER A 409 -7.76 8.96 -5.20
CA SER A 409 -6.37 9.32 -4.92
C SER A 409 -5.56 9.63 -6.18
N GLY A 410 -6.18 9.65 -7.37
CA GLY A 410 -5.55 9.93 -8.65
C GLY A 410 -4.92 8.72 -9.34
N TYR A 411 -5.14 7.51 -8.82
CA TYR A 411 -4.63 6.28 -9.42
C TYR A 411 -5.53 5.79 -10.53
N LYS A 412 -4.91 5.47 -11.66
CA LYS A 412 -5.58 4.66 -12.68
C LYS A 412 -5.23 3.21 -12.46
N PHE A 413 -6.17 2.32 -12.66
CA PHE A 413 -5.89 0.89 -12.67
C PHE A 413 -5.85 0.38 -14.12
N PRO A 414 -5.12 -0.72 -14.38
CA PRO A 414 -5.12 -1.37 -15.68
C PRO A 414 -6.53 -1.76 -16.11
N LYS A 415 -6.96 -1.26 -17.27
CA LYS A 415 -8.22 -1.66 -17.91
C LYS A 415 -7.87 -2.31 -19.22
N SER A 416 -8.52 -3.42 -19.55
CA SER A 416 -8.52 -3.86 -20.93
C SER A 416 -9.19 -2.79 -21.78
N ALA A 417 -8.60 -2.45 -22.92
CA ALA A 417 -9.21 -1.51 -23.83
C ALA A 417 -10.47 -2.17 -24.40
N PHE A 418 -11.63 -1.82 -23.85
CA PHE A 418 -12.92 -2.31 -24.32
C PHE A 418 -13.33 -1.57 -25.60
N THR A 419 -12.52 -1.77 -26.62
CA THR A 419 -12.51 -1.03 -27.88
C THR A 419 -12.38 -1.99 -29.05
N CYS A 420 -12.81 -1.57 -30.24
CA CYS A 420 -12.57 -2.35 -31.45
C CYS A 420 -11.07 -2.30 -31.86
N LYS A 421 -10.70 -3.02 -32.93
CA LYS A 421 -9.32 -3.03 -33.47
C LYS A 421 -8.78 -1.67 -33.92
N LYS A 422 -9.67 -0.66 -34.07
CA LYS A 422 -9.31 0.74 -34.37
C LYS A 422 -9.41 1.65 -33.14
N ASN A 423 -9.45 1.09 -31.93
CA ASN A 423 -9.56 1.80 -30.65
C ASN A 423 -10.84 2.64 -30.47
N HIS A 424 -11.90 2.40 -31.25
CA HIS A 424 -13.20 3.03 -31.01
C HIS A 424 -13.92 2.32 -29.85
N PRO A 425 -14.66 3.05 -29.00
CA PRO A 425 -15.36 2.47 -27.87
C PRO A 425 -16.43 1.47 -28.33
N LEU A 426 -16.61 0.40 -27.55
CA LEU A 426 -17.74 -0.51 -27.70
C LEU A 426 -18.87 -0.08 -26.76
N THR A 427 -20.09 -0.10 -27.28
CA THR A 427 -21.31 0.17 -26.52
C THR A 427 -22.24 -1.02 -26.60
N LEU A 428 -22.95 -1.32 -25.51
CA LEU A 428 -23.97 -2.38 -25.52
C LEU A 428 -25.12 -1.97 -26.46
N GLU A 429 -25.32 -2.74 -27.53
CA GLU A 429 -26.46 -2.62 -28.42
C GLU A 429 -27.41 -3.78 -28.14
N SER A 430 -28.58 -3.46 -27.57
CA SER A 430 -29.55 -4.45 -27.11
C SER A 430 -30.27 -5.18 -28.25
N ASN A 431 -30.38 -4.57 -29.43
CA ASN A 431 -31.11 -5.10 -30.58
C ASN A 431 -30.22 -5.21 -31.83
N ILE A 432 -29.00 -5.77 -31.67
CA ILE A 432 -28.02 -5.80 -32.75
C ILE A 432 -28.51 -6.61 -33.96
N VAL A 433 -29.33 -7.64 -33.72
CA VAL A 433 -29.92 -8.46 -34.80
C VAL A 433 -30.82 -7.62 -35.69
N ASP A 434 -31.68 -6.77 -35.13
CA ASP A 434 -32.58 -5.91 -35.90
C ASP A 434 -31.80 -4.84 -36.67
N LEU A 435 -30.76 -4.28 -36.06
CA LEU A 435 -29.84 -3.34 -36.71
C LEU A 435 -29.21 -3.97 -37.97
N TYR A 436 -28.70 -5.20 -37.85
CA TYR A 436 -28.05 -5.89 -38.97
C TYR A 436 -29.03 -6.40 -40.01
N MET A 437 -30.19 -6.91 -39.59
CA MET A 437 -31.24 -7.36 -40.52
C MET A 437 -31.76 -6.20 -41.36
N SER A 438 -31.98 -5.02 -40.76
CA SER A 438 -32.46 -3.84 -41.48
C SER A 438 -31.41 -3.21 -42.39
N LYS A 439 -30.14 -3.21 -41.98
CA LYS A 439 -29.06 -2.52 -42.72
C LYS A 439 -28.34 -3.40 -43.75
N PHE A 440 -28.18 -4.69 -43.46
CA PHE A 440 -27.33 -5.61 -44.22
C PHE A 440 -28.04 -6.90 -44.65
N GLY A 441 -29.26 -7.17 -44.16
CA GLY A 441 -30.01 -8.39 -44.50
C GLY A 441 -29.41 -9.68 -43.94
N GLY A 442 -28.60 -9.61 -42.88
CA GLY A 442 -27.90 -10.76 -42.30
C GLY A 442 -27.90 -10.74 -40.77
N LYS A 443 -27.47 -11.84 -40.15
CA LYS A 443 -27.28 -11.92 -38.70
C LYS A 443 -25.86 -11.48 -38.32
N PRO A 444 -25.68 -10.70 -37.24
CA PRO A 444 -24.35 -10.32 -36.77
C PRO A 444 -23.58 -11.53 -36.24
N LEU A 445 -22.28 -11.53 -36.48
CA LEU A 445 -21.34 -12.51 -35.97
C LEU A 445 -20.36 -11.81 -35.02
N CYS A 446 -19.93 -12.50 -33.97
CA CYS A 446 -18.87 -12.02 -33.09
C CYS A 446 -17.54 -11.92 -33.87
N ASP A 447 -16.85 -10.78 -33.82
CA ASP A 447 -15.56 -10.60 -34.50
C ASP A 447 -14.41 -11.36 -33.87
N GLU A 448 -14.60 -11.84 -32.64
CA GLU A 448 -13.59 -12.62 -31.91
C GLU A 448 -13.78 -14.13 -32.07
N CYS A 449 -14.95 -14.67 -31.72
CA CYS A 449 -15.20 -16.11 -31.79
C CYS A 449 -16.00 -16.57 -33.02
N ARG A 450 -16.46 -15.64 -33.87
CA ARG A 450 -17.32 -15.91 -35.05
C ARG A 450 -18.68 -16.55 -34.75
N ALA A 451 -19.06 -16.70 -33.48
CA ALA A 451 -20.38 -17.19 -33.10
C ALA A 451 -21.48 -16.20 -33.51
N ALA A 452 -22.64 -16.73 -33.92
CA ALA A 452 -23.81 -15.92 -34.22
C ALA A 452 -24.34 -15.22 -32.96
N ILE A 453 -24.60 -13.92 -33.08
CA ILE A 453 -25.12 -13.12 -31.98
C ILE A 453 -26.66 -13.17 -32.00
N LYS A 454 -27.26 -13.48 -30.84
CA LYS A 454 -28.70 -13.79 -30.73
C LYS A 454 -29.57 -12.59 -30.35
N SER A 455 -29.06 -11.66 -29.55
CA SER A 455 -29.86 -10.57 -28.98
C SER A 455 -29.05 -9.28 -28.91
N SER A 456 -28.11 -9.21 -27.96
CA SER A 456 -27.28 -8.04 -27.70
C SER A 456 -25.80 -8.32 -28.00
N SER A 457 -25.06 -7.27 -28.34
CA SER A 457 -23.61 -7.29 -28.50
C SER A 457 -22.99 -6.05 -27.92
N GLN A 458 -21.67 -6.12 -27.67
CA GLN A 458 -20.87 -4.92 -27.53
C GLN A 458 -20.43 -4.50 -28.92
N HIS A 459 -20.99 -3.39 -29.37
CA HIS A 459 -20.96 -2.96 -30.75
C HIS A 459 -20.15 -1.67 -30.91
N CYS A 460 -19.29 -1.65 -31.92
CA CYS A 460 -18.68 -0.42 -32.42
C CYS A 460 -19.50 0.12 -33.59
N GLN A 461 -20.16 1.26 -33.39
CA GLN A 461 -20.97 1.91 -34.42
C GLN A 461 -20.18 2.31 -35.68
N GLU A 462 -18.89 2.61 -35.52
CA GLU A 462 -18.02 3.07 -36.62
C GLU A 462 -17.43 1.92 -37.43
N CYS A 463 -17.01 0.86 -36.75
CA CYS A 463 -16.30 -0.26 -37.38
C CYS A 463 -17.21 -1.45 -37.71
N PHE A 464 -18.44 -1.47 -37.20
CA PHE A 464 -19.29 -2.67 -37.18
C PHE A 464 -18.55 -3.85 -36.55
N TYR A 465 -17.82 -3.55 -35.46
CA TYR A 465 -17.11 -4.54 -34.69
C TYR A 465 -17.99 -5.02 -33.55
N ASP A 466 -18.29 -6.31 -33.51
CA ASP A 466 -19.26 -6.88 -32.57
C ASP A 466 -18.64 -7.97 -31.68
N LEU A 467 -18.82 -7.85 -30.37
CA LEU A 467 -18.49 -8.92 -29.43
C LEU A 467 -19.78 -9.56 -28.89
N CYS A 468 -19.86 -10.88 -28.95
CA CYS A 468 -20.90 -11.62 -28.23
C CYS A 468 -20.71 -11.47 -26.71
N GLU A 469 -21.76 -11.77 -25.95
CA GLU A 469 -21.76 -11.70 -24.49
C GLU A 469 -20.58 -12.44 -23.84
N ALA A 470 -20.30 -13.69 -24.26
CA ALA A 470 -19.19 -14.46 -23.71
C ALA A 470 -17.81 -13.81 -23.94
N CYS A 471 -17.55 -13.30 -25.16
CA CYS A 471 -16.33 -12.55 -25.44
C CYS A 471 -16.28 -11.22 -24.68
N SER A 472 -17.41 -10.52 -24.57
CA SER A 472 -17.54 -9.30 -23.76
C SER A 472 -17.18 -9.56 -22.29
N ILE A 473 -17.69 -10.65 -21.69
CA ILE A 473 -17.37 -11.04 -20.31
C ILE A 473 -15.86 -11.29 -20.17
N PHE A 474 -15.25 -12.00 -21.13
CA PHE A 474 -13.80 -12.22 -21.16
C PHE A 474 -13.02 -10.89 -21.16
N TYR A 475 -13.36 -9.97 -22.07
CA TYR A 475 -12.64 -8.70 -22.20
C TYR A 475 -12.90 -7.71 -21.05
N ASN A 476 -13.97 -7.92 -20.27
CA ASN A 476 -14.24 -7.15 -19.05
C ASN A 476 -13.49 -7.66 -17.83
N GLN A 477 -12.82 -8.81 -17.92
CA GLN A 477 -12.02 -9.33 -16.82
C GLN A 477 -10.81 -8.42 -16.53
N PRO A 478 -10.36 -8.33 -15.27
CA PRO A 478 -9.16 -7.59 -14.90
C PRO A 478 -7.93 -8.06 -15.68
N ILE A 479 -6.98 -7.16 -15.90
CA ILE A 479 -5.70 -7.48 -16.54
C ILE A 479 -4.56 -7.28 -15.55
N GLY A 480 -3.41 -7.90 -15.83
CA GLY A 480 -2.23 -7.81 -14.97
C GLY A 480 -1.76 -6.37 -14.69
N PRO A 481 -0.96 -6.15 -13.63
CA PRO A 481 -0.49 -4.83 -13.22
C PRO A 481 0.45 -4.14 -14.21
N HIS A 482 0.87 -4.84 -15.28
CA HIS A 482 1.87 -4.36 -16.23
C HIS A 482 1.53 -4.83 -17.65
N PRO A 483 1.78 -4.04 -18.72
CA PRO A 483 1.52 -4.43 -20.11
C PRO A 483 2.34 -5.64 -20.60
N ALA A 484 3.38 -6.06 -19.87
CA ALA A 484 4.12 -7.27 -20.18
C ALA A 484 3.34 -8.58 -19.88
N PHE A 485 2.16 -8.48 -19.26
CA PHE A 485 1.23 -9.60 -19.09
C PHE A 485 0.53 -9.90 -20.41
N VAL A 486 1.30 -10.44 -21.35
CA VAL A 486 0.88 -10.84 -22.68
C VAL A 486 1.36 -12.25 -22.99
N CYS A 487 0.66 -12.94 -23.89
CA CYS A 487 1.16 -14.20 -24.45
C CYS A 487 2.28 -13.94 -25.49
N THR A 488 2.75 -15.01 -26.14
CA THR A 488 3.80 -14.95 -27.18
C THR A 488 3.38 -14.22 -28.45
N GLU A 489 2.08 -13.99 -28.64
CA GLU A 489 1.52 -13.23 -29.77
C GLU A 489 1.04 -11.83 -29.35
N ASP A 490 1.56 -11.30 -28.24
CA ASP A 490 1.24 -9.97 -27.69
C ASP A 490 -0.23 -9.76 -27.29
N HIS A 491 -1.03 -10.83 -27.18
CA HIS A 491 -2.39 -10.71 -26.65
C HIS A 491 -2.35 -10.55 -25.13
N VAL A 492 -3.08 -9.55 -24.62
CA VAL A 492 -3.22 -9.28 -23.18
C VAL A 492 -3.80 -10.49 -22.46
N LEU A 493 -3.22 -10.81 -21.31
CA LEU A 493 -3.74 -11.84 -20.42
C LEU A 493 -4.79 -11.23 -19.48
N HIS A 494 -5.91 -11.92 -19.37
CA HIS A 494 -7.03 -11.56 -18.51
C HIS A 494 -7.09 -12.51 -17.32
N TYR A 495 -7.39 -11.97 -16.14
CA TYR A 495 -7.49 -12.75 -14.91
C TYR A 495 -8.86 -13.44 -14.81
N PHE A 496 -8.85 -14.75 -14.58
CA PHE A 496 -10.07 -15.55 -14.43
C PHE A 496 -10.13 -16.17 -13.05
N ASP A 497 -11.19 -15.81 -12.32
CA ASP A 497 -11.47 -16.24 -10.95
C ASP A 497 -12.08 -17.63 -10.84
N SER A 498 -12.34 -18.32 -11.95
CA SER A 498 -13.18 -19.51 -11.88
C SER A 498 -12.80 -20.63 -12.83
N PRO A 499 -12.59 -21.85 -12.29
CA PRO A 499 -12.73 -23.09 -13.06
C PRO A 499 -14.06 -23.19 -13.81
N SER A 500 -15.09 -22.43 -13.40
CA SER A 500 -16.38 -22.38 -14.11
C SER A 500 -16.27 -21.74 -15.49
N TYR A 501 -15.34 -20.80 -15.72
CA TYR A 501 -15.12 -20.26 -17.07
C TYR A 501 -14.68 -21.39 -18.01
N TYR A 502 -13.65 -22.15 -17.62
CA TYR A 502 -13.17 -23.31 -18.37
C TYR A 502 -14.31 -24.31 -18.61
N GLU A 503 -15.08 -24.64 -17.58
CA GLU A 503 -16.25 -25.52 -17.70
C GLU A 503 -17.29 -24.97 -18.69
N SER A 504 -17.56 -23.65 -18.66
CA SER A 504 -18.52 -22.98 -19.55
C SER A 504 -18.12 -22.99 -21.02
N VAL A 505 -16.82 -23.04 -21.31
CA VAL A 505 -16.28 -23.15 -22.68
C VAL A 505 -15.85 -24.58 -23.03
N GLY A 506 -16.17 -25.57 -22.19
CA GLY A 506 -15.89 -26.99 -22.44
C GLY A 506 -14.43 -27.39 -22.28
N LEU A 507 -13.65 -26.61 -21.54
CA LEU A 507 -12.25 -26.89 -21.20
C LEU A 507 -12.13 -27.56 -19.80
N PRO A 508 -11.02 -28.29 -19.53
CA PRO A 508 -10.78 -28.89 -18.21
C PRO A 508 -10.69 -27.84 -17.10
N LYS A 509 -11.11 -28.20 -15.87
CA LYS A 509 -10.99 -27.35 -14.67
C LYS A 509 -9.53 -27.09 -14.25
N SER A 510 -8.59 -27.84 -14.80
CA SER A 510 -7.17 -27.66 -14.61
C SER A 510 -6.50 -27.10 -15.86
N PHE A 511 -5.47 -26.29 -15.67
CA PHE A 511 -4.66 -25.74 -16.75
C PHE A 511 -3.19 -26.05 -16.50
N ARG A 512 -2.37 -26.02 -17.56
CA ARG A 512 -0.91 -26.11 -17.46
C ARG A 512 -0.34 -24.72 -17.63
N CYS A 513 0.27 -24.17 -16.57
CA CYS A 513 0.92 -22.87 -16.63
C CYS A 513 2.07 -22.88 -17.65
N ASN A 514 2.04 -21.99 -18.64
CA ASN A 514 3.12 -21.81 -19.62
C ASN A 514 4.42 -21.30 -18.97
N GLY A 515 4.33 -20.61 -17.82
CA GLY A 515 5.48 -20.09 -17.07
C GLY A 515 6.31 -21.15 -16.35
N CYS A 516 5.67 -22.06 -15.61
CA CYS A 516 6.34 -23.06 -14.78
C CYS A 516 6.07 -24.51 -15.18
N SER A 517 5.27 -24.74 -16.23
CA SER A 517 4.82 -26.06 -16.71
C SER A 517 4.03 -26.91 -15.70
N GLN A 518 3.68 -26.37 -14.53
CA GLN A 518 2.88 -27.07 -13.52
C GLN A 518 1.40 -27.08 -13.91
N VAL A 519 0.72 -28.18 -13.61
CA VAL A 519 -0.74 -28.28 -13.72
C VAL A 519 -1.35 -27.69 -12.44
N LYS A 520 -2.33 -26.81 -12.59
CA LYS A 520 -2.98 -26.07 -11.51
C LYS A 520 -4.49 -26.15 -11.68
N GLU A 521 -5.22 -26.07 -10.57
CA GLU A 521 -6.69 -26.05 -10.49
C GLU A 521 -7.19 -24.72 -9.88
N GLU A 522 -6.39 -23.68 -10.03
CA GLU A 522 -6.59 -22.38 -9.39
C GLU A 522 -6.96 -21.28 -10.41
N GLU A 523 -7.13 -20.04 -9.95
CA GLU A 523 -7.36 -18.89 -10.81
C GLU A 523 -6.07 -18.57 -11.61
N CYS A 524 -6.21 -17.94 -12.78
CA CYS A 524 -5.04 -17.69 -13.63
C CYS A 524 -5.21 -16.49 -14.55
N PHE A 525 -4.10 -16.07 -15.14
CA PHE A 525 -4.08 -15.15 -16.26
C PHE A 525 -4.15 -15.94 -17.57
N HIS A 526 -5.25 -15.81 -18.29
CA HIS A 526 -5.58 -16.58 -19.49
C HIS A 526 -5.61 -15.70 -20.74
N CYS A 527 -5.16 -16.26 -21.86
CA CYS A 527 -5.34 -15.74 -23.20
C CYS A 527 -6.27 -16.66 -24.01
N ASN A 528 -7.51 -16.23 -24.24
CA ASN A 528 -8.48 -16.99 -25.03
C ASN A 528 -8.05 -17.23 -26.49
N LYS A 529 -7.19 -16.37 -27.06
CA LYS A 529 -6.72 -16.52 -28.46
C LYS A 529 -5.65 -17.58 -28.64
N CYS A 530 -4.73 -17.68 -27.68
CA CYS A 530 -3.56 -18.55 -27.77
C CYS A 530 -3.66 -19.77 -26.85
N ASN A 531 -4.70 -19.84 -26.01
CA ASN A 531 -4.80 -20.80 -24.91
C ASN A 531 -3.50 -20.81 -24.07
N PHE A 532 -3.07 -19.61 -23.71
CA PHE A 532 -1.87 -19.38 -22.90
C PHE A 532 -2.29 -19.03 -21.48
N ASP A 533 -1.74 -19.74 -20.51
CA ASP A 533 -2.09 -19.62 -19.11
C ASP A 533 -0.87 -19.31 -18.25
N LEU A 534 -1.02 -18.37 -17.33
CA LEU A 534 0.00 -18.02 -16.36
C LEU A 534 -0.59 -18.11 -14.95
N CYS A 535 -0.04 -19.01 -14.13
CA CYS A 535 -0.44 -19.15 -12.72
C CYS A 535 0.00 -17.93 -11.90
N ASN A 536 -0.60 -17.75 -10.73
CA ASN A 536 -0.36 -16.59 -9.88
C ASN A 536 1.10 -16.46 -9.42
N ASP A 537 1.77 -17.56 -9.09
CA ASP A 537 3.20 -17.53 -8.72
C ASP A 537 4.10 -16.94 -9.84
N CYS A 538 3.79 -17.28 -11.10
CA CYS A 538 4.54 -16.78 -12.25
C CYS A 538 4.17 -15.33 -12.57
N ALA A 539 2.89 -15.00 -12.48
CA ALA A 539 2.40 -13.63 -12.58
C ALA A 539 3.02 -12.71 -11.53
N ASP A 540 3.10 -13.15 -10.27
CA ASP A 540 3.73 -12.43 -9.17
C ASP A 540 5.22 -12.20 -9.40
N SER A 541 5.90 -13.22 -9.90
CA SER A 541 7.31 -13.11 -10.25
C SER A 541 7.52 -12.05 -11.32
N LEU A 542 6.66 -12.02 -12.33
CA LEU A 542 6.69 -11.03 -13.39
C LEU A 542 6.37 -9.62 -12.87
N ALA A 543 5.28 -9.47 -12.10
CA ALA A 543 4.89 -8.20 -11.49
C ALA A 543 6.01 -7.61 -10.62
N THR A 544 6.64 -8.44 -9.79
CA THR A 544 7.74 -8.03 -8.90
C THR A 544 8.94 -7.55 -9.71
N TYR A 545 9.29 -8.24 -10.79
CA TYR A 545 10.38 -7.82 -11.68
C TYR A 545 10.11 -6.43 -12.28
N PHE A 546 8.93 -6.21 -12.87
CA PHE A 546 8.57 -4.92 -13.49
C PHE A 546 8.35 -3.79 -12.50
N SER A 547 8.05 -4.10 -11.24
CA SER A 547 7.91 -3.10 -10.16
C SER A 547 9.24 -2.71 -9.55
N SER A 548 10.33 -3.44 -9.84
CA SER A 548 11.64 -3.14 -9.30
C SER A 548 12.25 -1.90 -9.96
N PRO A 549 12.87 -0.98 -9.20
CA PRO A 549 13.64 0.14 -9.76
C PRO A 549 14.82 -0.32 -10.63
N SER A 550 15.31 -1.55 -10.39
CA SER A 550 16.48 -2.12 -11.05
C SER A 550 16.09 -2.98 -12.26
N PHE A 551 15.66 -2.31 -13.34
CA PHE A 551 15.37 -2.99 -14.61
C PHE A 551 16.63 -3.49 -15.33
N ASN A 552 17.81 -2.99 -14.92
CA ASN A 552 19.10 -3.27 -15.55
C ASN A 552 19.75 -4.55 -15.01
N ARG A 553 19.11 -5.70 -15.19
CA ARG A 553 19.78 -6.98 -14.96
C ARG A 553 20.78 -7.23 -16.08
N THR A 554 21.95 -7.76 -15.74
CA THR A 554 22.96 -8.12 -16.72
C THR A 554 23.24 -9.61 -16.70
N CYS A 555 23.61 -10.17 -17.84
CA CYS A 555 24.13 -11.53 -17.91
C CYS A 555 25.53 -11.61 -17.30
N LYS A 556 26.13 -12.82 -17.26
CA LYS A 556 27.49 -13.02 -16.73
C LYS A 556 28.57 -12.21 -17.45
N GLU A 557 28.34 -11.85 -18.71
CA GLU A 557 29.24 -11.03 -19.53
C GLU A 557 28.95 -9.51 -19.41
N GLY A 558 28.02 -9.10 -18.55
CA GLY A 558 27.66 -7.69 -18.35
C GLY A 558 26.68 -7.12 -19.38
N HIS A 559 26.21 -7.90 -20.36
CA HIS A 559 25.18 -7.44 -21.32
C HIS A 559 23.80 -7.31 -20.65
N LEU A 560 22.99 -6.35 -21.09
CA LEU A 560 21.64 -6.13 -20.58
C LEU A 560 20.70 -7.31 -20.89
N LEU A 561 19.89 -7.69 -19.92
CA LEU A 561 18.81 -8.65 -20.05
C LEU A 561 17.48 -7.92 -20.22
N GLU A 562 16.76 -8.25 -21.29
CA GLU A 562 15.46 -7.65 -21.61
C GLU A 562 14.37 -8.71 -21.64
N TRP A 563 13.17 -8.34 -21.18
CA TRP A 563 12.01 -9.21 -21.26
C TRP A 563 11.59 -9.40 -22.72
N ASN A 564 11.62 -10.65 -23.18
CA ASN A 564 11.23 -11.04 -24.52
C ASN A 564 10.16 -12.14 -24.45
N ASN A 565 8.90 -11.75 -24.65
CA ASN A 565 7.77 -12.68 -24.69
C ASN A 565 7.77 -13.60 -25.94
N LYS A 566 8.66 -13.34 -26.91
CA LYS A 566 8.82 -14.09 -28.16
C LYS A 566 10.14 -14.83 -28.25
N VAL A 567 10.86 -15.00 -27.14
CA VAL A 567 12.18 -15.65 -27.10
C VAL A 567 12.23 -16.97 -27.87
N CYS A 568 11.17 -17.79 -27.79
CA CYS A 568 11.10 -19.08 -28.46
C CYS A 568 11.23 -18.97 -29.99
N LYS A 569 10.79 -17.87 -30.60
CA LYS A 569 10.91 -17.62 -32.06
C LYS A 569 12.37 -17.44 -32.50
N ASN A 570 13.28 -17.14 -31.58
CA ASN A 570 14.70 -16.94 -31.86
C ASN A 570 15.50 -18.26 -31.86
N TYR A 571 14.93 -19.36 -31.38
CA TYR A 571 15.60 -20.64 -31.24
C TYR A 571 15.06 -21.69 -32.21
N GLN A 572 15.97 -22.49 -32.78
CA GLN A 572 15.57 -23.64 -33.60
C GLN A 572 14.75 -24.62 -32.75
N GLY A 573 13.58 -25.01 -33.25
CA GLY A 573 12.65 -25.88 -32.53
C GLY A 573 11.73 -25.17 -31.54
N GLY A 574 11.81 -23.84 -31.39
CA GLY A 574 10.88 -23.09 -30.54
C GLY A 574 11.11 -23.25 -29.04
N LEU A 575 12.32 -23.66 -28.63
CA LEU A 575 12.69 -23.95 -27.24
C LEU A 575 13.88 -23.12 -26.80
N TYR A 576 13.83 -22.55 -25.60
CA TYR A 576 15.01 -21.97 -24.94
C TYR A 576 15.33 -22.73 -23.65
N VAL A 577 16.58 -22.62 -23.20
CA VAL A 577 17.06 -23.23 -21.95
C VAL A 577 17.36 -22.13 -20.94
N CYS A 578 16.69 -22.17 -19.79
CA CYS A 578 16.99 -21.24 -18.70
C CYS A 578 18.40 -21.50 -18.17
N LYS A 579 19.27 -20.49 -18.16
CA LYS A 579 20.66 -20.61 -17.70
C LYS A 579 20.81 -20.77 -16.18
N LYS A 580 19.73 -20.61 -15.42
CA LYS A 580 19.71 -20.81 -13.96
C LYS A 580 19.24 -22.21 -13.57
N CYS A 581 18.02 -22.61 -13.93
CA CYS A 581 17.50 -23.93 -13.59
C CYS A 581 17.86 -25.04 -14.59
N ASN A 582 18.40 -24.70 -15.77
CA ASN A 582 18.66 -25.63 -16.88
C ASN A 582 17.41 -26.37 -17.41
N GLU A 583 16.20 -25.93 -17.04
CA GLU A 583 14.94 -26.45 -17.61
C GLU A 583 14.72 -25.85 -19.02
N GLN A 584 14.05 -26.62 -19.89
CA GLN A 584 13.66 -26.20 -21.23
C GLN A 584 12.25 -25.64 -21.23
N PHE A 585 12.03 -24.57 -21.99
CA PHE A 585 10.75 -23.86 -22.05
C PHE A 585 10.33 -23.63 -23.50
N SER A 586 9.03 -23.74 -23.76
CA SER A 586 8.38 -23.50 -25.05
C SER A 586 7.23 -22.52 -24.88
N GLY A 587 7.05 -21.61 -25.84
CA GLY A 587 5.87 -20.76 -25.90
C GLY A 587 5.67 -19.86 -24.68
N VAL A 588 6.76 -19.39 -24.05
CA VAL A 588 6.73 -18.45 -22.93
C VAL A 588 7.89 -17.44 -23.04
N GLY A 589 7.73 -16.27 -22.41
CA GLY A 589 8.76 -15.25 -22.35
C GLY A 589 9.91 -15.55 -21.39
N SER A 590 11.05 -14.93 -21.64
CA SER A 590 12.24 -14.96 -20.78
C SER A 590 12.82 -13.56 -20.59
N LEU A 591 13.68 -13.39 -19.58
CA LEU A 591 14.72 -12.37 -19.66
C LEU A 591 15.83 -12.89 -20.55
N SER A 592 15.97 -12.27 -21.71
CA SER A 592 16.89 -12.69 -22.76
C SER A 592 18.01 -11.68 -22.95
N CYS A 593 19.24 -12.17 -23.12
CA CYS A 593 20.35 -11.38 -23.62
C CYS A 593 20.39 -11.49 -25.14
N ALA A 594 20.23 -10.38 -25.84
CA ALA A 594 20.35 -10.33 -27.30
C ALA A 594 21.76 -10.68 -27.82
N GLN A 595 22.79 -10.60 -26.96
CA GLN A 595 24.20 -10.77 -27.36
C GLN A 595 24.77 -12.16 -27.07
N CYS A 596 24.27 -12.90 -26.06
CA CYS A 596 24.91 -14.16 -25.64
C CYS A 596 23.97 -15.34 -25.34
N SER A 597 22.76 -15.37 -25.92
CA SER A 597 21.78 -16.49 -25.75
C SER A 597 21.61 -16.89 -24.27
N TYR A 598 21.67 -15.89 -23.40
CA TYR A 598 21.54 -16.05 -21.96
C TYR A 598 20.11 -15.72 -21.58
N ASP A 599 19.32 -16.77 -21.31
CA ASP A 599 17.90 -16.66 -20.97
C ASP A 599 17.65 -17.06 -19.51
N ILE A 600 16.79 -16.31 -18.83
CA ILE A 600 16.26 -16.63 -17.50
C ILE A 600 14.75 -16.78 -17.61
N CYS A 601 14.21 -17.92 -17.17
CA CYS A 601 12.76 -18.15 -17.14
C CYS A 601 12.06 -17.32 -16.04
N ILE A 602 10.74 -17.18 -16.14
CA ILE A 602 9.90 -16.43 -15.19
C ILE A 602 10.13 -16.89 -13.74
N LYS A 603 10.21 -18.22 -13.52
CA LYS A 603 10.39 -18.83 -12.20
C LYS A 603 11.67 -18.39 -11.48
N ASP A 604 12.71 -18.03 -12.23
CA ASP A 604 14.01 -17.65 -11.66
C ASP A 604 14.34 -16.15 -11.84
N ILE A 605 13.38 -15.37 -12.34
CA ILE A 605 13.57 -13.95 -12.66
C ILE A 605 13.90 -13.11 -11.42
N ASN A 606 13.45 -13.52 -10.23
CA ASN A 606 13.68 -12.80 -8.97
C ASN A 606 14.68 -13.49 -8.03
N LYS A 607 15.43 -14.49 -8.51
CA LYS A 607 16.36 -15.29 -7.68
C LYS A 607 17.83 -14.85 -7.78
N ASP A 608 18.08 -13.60 -8.15
CA ASP A 608 19.40 -12.96 -7.99
C ASP A 608 19.28 -11.93 -6.88
#